data_AF-A0A5J9UYG0-F1
#
_entry.id   AF-A0A5J9UYG0-F1
#
_cell.length_a   1.000
_cell.length_b   1.000
_cell.length_c   1.000
_cell.angle_alpha   90.00
_cell.angle_beta   90.00
_cell.angle_gamma   90.00
#
_symmetry.space_group_name_H-M   'P 1'
#
loop_
_entity.id
_entity.type
_entity.pdbx_description
1 polymer ?
#
loop_
_entity_poly.entity_id
_entity_poly.type
_entity_poly.pdbx_seq_one_letter_code
_entity_poly.pdbx_strand_id
1 'polypeptide(L)'
;MMLSCQLLSTHGQPLLFYHFQTMKRAAQHDAGSDDEEDNNNNNRRNTRKVPSAAVTSSNPVTMDLAAAFNNGHWRRVPRVIRNAVDGAQGQPLPRGYSPAVSVQIPRAHCWAPYDVVVSALRSLSGRNLLEQPSRAAARATLDGLFEHPAPFDADVRFPEGAVYLSLELPPFGPCVRRINNELRRVEATMGNRPYMFTDENMVTACVKFLEAVGRAAGMATSAWAEAENPNKQVLYDRVVFEEKFGLTWTDA
;
A
#
# COMPACT_ATOMS: atom_id res chain seq x y z
N MET A 1 -32.72 -42.84 -9.29
CA MET A 1 -31.52 -43.36 -9.99
C MET A 1 -30.74 -42.15 -10.48
N MET A 2 -29.87 -41.52 -9.68
CA MET A 2 -28.46 -41.86 -9.38
C MET A 2 -27.56 -42.00 -10.61
N LEU A 3 -26.68 -41.01 -10.81
CA LEU A 3 -25.20 -41.06 -10.99
C LEU A 3 -24.74 -39.65 -11.44
N SER A 4 -24.22 -38.78 -10.56
CA SER A 4 -22.86 -38.73 -9.97
C SER A 4 -21.71 -38.81 -10.99
N CYS A 5 -21.13 -37.65 -11.31
CA CYS A 5 -19.69 -37.51 -11.56
C CYS A 5 -19.18 -36.29 -10.79
N GLN A 6 -18.66 -36.56 -9.58
CA GLN A 6 -17.72 -35.71 -8.88
C GLN A 6 -16.36 -35.83 -9.57
N LEU A 7 -15.69 -34.71 -9.79
CA LEU A 7 -14.23 -34.65 -9.88
C LEU A 7 -13.78 -33.47 -9.03
N LEU A 8 -13.39 -33.81 -7.80
CA LEU A 8 -12.52 -33.01 -6.96
C LEU A 8 -11.20 -32.77 -7.71
N SER A 9 -10.83 -31.51 -7.90
CA SER A 9 -9.42 -31.15 -7.99
C SER A 9 -9.19 -29.90 -7.13
N THR A 10 -8.54 -30.17 -6.01
CA THR A 10 -7.96 -29.25 -5.05
C THR A 10 -6.81 -28.50 -5.71
N HIS A 11 -7.02 -27.27 -6.14
CA HIS A 11 -6.04 -26.17 -6.10
C HIS A 11 -6.73 -24.89 -6.61
N GLY A 12 -6.90 -23.93 -5.70
CA GLY A 12 -7.50 -22.65 -5.99
C GLY A 12 -6.54 -21.71 -6.73
N GLN A 13 -7.03 -21.20 -7.87
CA GLN A 13 -6.65 -20.00 -8.64
C GLN A 13 -5.54 -20.10 -9.71
N PRO A 14 -5.64 -19.35 -10.85
CA PRO A 14 -6.85 -18.72 -11.40
C PRO A 14 -7.03 -18.79 -12.95
N LEU A 15 -8.30 -18.88 -13.33
CA LEU A 15 -8.85 -18.57 -14.66
C LEU A 15 -8.51 -17.16 -15.20
N LEU A 16 -7.93 -16.27 -14.39
CA LEU A 16 -7.46 -14.95 -14.82
C LEU A 16 -6.28 -15.02 -15.80
N PHE A 17 -5.46 -16.06 -15.75
CA PHE A 17 -4.30 -16.20 -16.63
C PHE A 17 -4.69 -16.56 -18.06
N TYR A 18 -5.74 -17.37 -18.22
CA TYR A 18 -6.16 -17.86 -19.53
C TYR A 18 -6.80 -16.77 -20.38
N HIS A 19 -7.61 -15.89 -19.79
CA HIS A 19 -8.27 -14.82 -20.55
C HIS A 19 -7.29 -13.73 -21.01
N PHE A 20 -6.23 -13.47 -20.22
CA PHE A 20 -5.19 -12.49 -20.54
C PHE A 20 -4.30 -12.95 -21.72
N GLN A 21 -4.04 -14.26 -21.85
CA GLN A 21 -3.27 -14.79 -22.98
C GLN A 21 -4.06 -14.77 -24.30
N THR A 22 -5.38 -14.92 -24.26
CA THR A 22 -6.20 -14.93 -25.49
C THR A 22 -6.19 -13.57 -26.18
N MET A 23 -6.28 -12.48 -25.40
CA MET A 23 -6.25 -11.12 -25.96
C MET A 23 -4.85 -10.71 -26.44
N LYS A 24 -3.78 -11.18 -25.78
CA LYS A 24 -2.40 -10.89 -26.19
C LYS A 24 -2.03 -11.53 -27.54
N ARG A 25 -2.57 -12.72 -27.85
CA ARG A 25 -2.32 -13.40 -29.14
C ARG A 25 -2.98 -12.71 -30.34
N ALA A 26 -4.11 -12.04 -30.14
CA ALA A 26 -4.79 -11.31 -31.22
C ALA A 26 -4.03 -10.06 -31.66
N ALA A 27 -3.24 -9.44 -30.76
CA ALA A 27 -2.48 -8.22 -31.05
C ALA A 27 -1.08 -8.46 -31.62
N GLN A 28 -0.57 -9.70 -31.65
CA GLN A 28 0.81 -10.01 -32.07
C GLN A 28 0.94 -10.47 -33.52
N HIS A 29 -0.16 -10.56 -34.28
CA HIS A 29 -0.12 -11.05 -35.66
C HIS A 29 0.02 -9.96 -36.74
N ASP A 30 0.18 -8.68 -36.37
CA ASP A 30 0.06 -7.57 -37.35
C ASP A 30 1.18 -6.51 -37.33
N ALA A 31 2.36 -6.81 -36.74
CA ALA A 31 3.48 -5.88 -36.78
C ALA A 31 4.77 -6.61 -37.16
N GLY A 32 5.07 -6.57 -38.47
CA GLY A 32 6.36 -6.96 -39.02
C GLY A 32 7.45 -5.94 -38.67
N SER A 33 8.67 -6.48 -38.53
CA SER A 33 10.00 -5.95 -38.89
C SER A 33 10.15 -4.44 -39.00
N ASP A 34 11.08 -3.87 -38.22
CA ASP A 34 12.29 -3.24 -38.78
C ASP A 34 13.32 -2.91 -37.69
N ASP A 35 14.58 -3.13 -38.05
CA ASP A 35 15.81 -2.98 -37.26
C ASP A 35 16.21 -1.51 -37.04
N GLU A 36 16.83 -1.18 -35.90
CA GLU A 36 18.20 -0.61 -35.81
C GLU A 36 18.57 -0.09 -34.40
N GLU A 37 19.85 -0.26 -34.10
CA GLU A 37 20.60 0.05 -32.88
C GLU A 37 20.78 1.57 -32.66
N ASP A 38 20.96 2.05 -31.42
CA ASP A 38 22.31 2.40 -30.93
C ASP A 38 22.35 2.92 -29.49
N ASN A 39 23.50 2.68 -28.85
CA ASN A 39 23.67 2.51 -27.42
C ASN A 39 24.46 3.66 -26.75
N ASN A 40 23.81 4.26 -25.75
CA ASN A 40 24.27 4.92 -24.53
C ASN A 40 25.72 5.45 -24.38
N ASN A 41 25.80 6.78 -24.22
CA ASN A 41 26.94 7.56 -23.73
C ASN A 41 27.01 7.56 -22.19
N ASN A 42 28.19 7.31 -21.59
CA ASN A 42 28.85 8.21 -20.62
C ASN A 42 30.00 7.52 -19.87
N ASN A 43 31.23 7.83 -20.27
CA ASN A 43 32.42 7.59 -19.46
C ASN A 43 33.43 8.73 -19.67
N ARG A 44 33.65 9.58 -18.66
CA ARG A 44 34.84 10.44 -18.62
C ARG A 44 35.27 10.78 -17.18
N ARG A 45 36.42 10.20 -16.82
CA ARG A 45 37.28 10.45 -15.65
C ARG A 45 37.84 11.88 -15.64
N ASN A 46 38.12 12.41 -14.44
CA ASN A 46 39.44 12.96 -14.02
C ASN A 46 39.35 13.44 -12.54
N THR A 47 40.09 12.92 -11.56
CA THR A 47 41.54 12.88 -11.22
C THR A 47 42.06 14.07 -10.38
N ARG A 48 42.62 13.70 -9.19
CA ARG A 48 43.59 14.39 -8.30
C ARG A 48 43.11 15.67 -7.59
N LYS A 49 43.41 15.89 -6.29
CA LYS A 49 44.74 15.88 -5.66
C LYS A 49 44.63 15.89 -4.12
N VAL A 50 45.48 15.11 -3.45
CA VAL A 50 45.78 15.14 -2.00
C VAL A 50 46.87 16.19 -1.74
N PRO A 51 47.05 16.69 -0.49
CA PRO A 51 48.25 16.30 0.23
C PRO A 51 48.06 15.94 1.72
N SER A 52 48.95 15.04 2.17
CA SER A 52 49.06 14.40 3.49
C SER A 52 49.70 15.27 4.57
N ALA A 53 49.44 14.91 5.84
CA ALA A 53 50.42 14.83 6.93
C ALA A 53 49.91 13.82 7.99
N ALA A 54 50.50 12.62 8.09
CA ALA A 54 51.47 12.17 9.11
C ALA A 54 50.87 12.04 10.55
N VAL A 55 50.37 10.86 10.94
CA VAL A 55 51.04 9.79 11.76
C VAL A 55 51.24 10.16 13.24
N THR A 56 50.50 9.50 14.15
CA THR A 56 51.09 8.61 15.17
C THR A 56 50.04 7.72 15.85
N SER A 57 50.45 6.47 16.06
CA SER A 57 49.75 5.35 16.69
C SER A 57 49.77 5.46 18.23
N SER A 58 48.70 5.04 18.90
CA SER A 58 48.76 3.99 19.93
C SER A 58 47.38 3.61 20.48
N ASN A 59 47.24 2.31 20.75
CA ASN A 59 46.05 1.57 21.15
C ASN A 59 45.58 1.83 22.60
N PRO A 60 44.39 1.31 23.00
CA PRO A 60 43.49 1.97 23.94
C PRO A 60 43.80 1.63 25.40
N VAL A 61 43.72 2.64 26.25
CA VAL A 61 43.64 2.46 27.71
C VAL A 61 42.18 2.18 28.05
N THR A 62 41.93 0.98 28.56
CA THR A 62 40.74 0.65 29.36
C THR A 62 40.63 1.64 30.51
N MET A 63 39.78 2.65 30.35
CA MET A 63 39.37 3.52 31.45
C MET A 63 38.05 3.01 32.03
N ASP A 64 38.18 2.59 33.27
CA ASP A 64 37.15 2.16 34.20
C ASP A 64 35.99 3.18 34.24
N LEU A 65 34.85 2.82 33.65
CA LEU A 65 33.66 3.66 33.50
C LEU A 65 32.96 3.94 34.84
N ALA A 66 33.41 3.32 35.93
CA ALA A 66 32.76 3.39 37.24
C ALA A 66 33.10 4.65 38.06
N ALA A 67 34.14 5.40 37.72
CA ALA A 67 34.61 6.54 38.54
C ALA A 67 34.27 7.94 37.99
N ALA A 68 33.77 8.05 36.75
CA ALA A 68 33.48 9.35 36.13
C ALA A 68 32.06 9.90 36.41
N PHE A 69 31.21 9.16 37.12
CA PHE A 69 29.82 9.56 37.40
C PHE A 69 29.64 10.53 38.58
N ASN A 70 30.70 10.90 39.29
CA ASN A 70 30.58 11.60 40.58
C ASN A 70 30.81 13.12 40.56
N ASN A 71 30.87 13.78 39.40
CA ASN A 71 31.04 15.24 39.35
C ASN A 71 29.84 15.96 38.69
N GLY A 72 28.83 16.24 39.52
CA GLY A 72 28.16 17.55 39.61
C GLY A 72 27.29 18.09 38.47
N HIS A 73 27.28 17.52 37.26
CA HIS A 73 26.61 18.13 36.11
C HIS A 73 25.12 17.80 35.91
N TRP A 74 24.46 17.21 36.91
CA TRP A 74 23.07 16.75 36.81
C TRP A 74 21.96 17.78 37.05
N ARG A 75 22.21 19.10 36.99
CA ARG A 75 21.12 20.07 37.22
C ARG A 75 21.22 21.32 36.36
N ARG A 76 20.49 21.30 35.25
CA ARG A 76 19.48 22.32 34.91
C ARG A 76 18.56 21.83 33.79
N VAL A 77 17.85 20.74 34.05
CA VAL A 77 16.54 20.56 33.42
C VAL A 77 15.68 21.72 33.93
N PRO A 78 15.13 22.60 33.06
CA PRO A 78 14.27 23.71 33.48
C PRO A 78 13.19 23.20 34.43
N ARG A 79 12.94 23.92 35.54
CA ARG A 79 11.96 23.54 36.57
C ARG A 79 10.59 23.18 35.98
N VAL A 80 10.22 23.83 34.87
CA VAL A 80 8.98 23.58 34.12
C VAL A 80 8.90 22.15 33.58
N ILE A 81 10.01 21.56 33.12
CA ILE A 81 10.06 20.19 32.60
C ILE A 81 10.00 19.16 33.74
N ARG A 82 10.64 19.43 34.88
CA ARG A 82 10.52 18.56 36.07
C ARG A 82 9.12 18.58 36.65
N ASN A 83 8.50 19.75 36.80
CA ASN A 83 7.13 19.85 37.31
C ASN A 83 6.09 19.25 36.34
N ALA A 84 6.36 19.29 35.02
CA ALA A 84 5.53 18.61 34.03
C ALA A 84 5.70 17.08 34.07
N VAL A 85 6.92 16.58 34.30
CA VAL A 85 7.22 15.15 34.46
C VAL A 85 6.64 14.60 35.77
N ASP A 86 6.80 15.32 36.88
CA ASP A 86 6.30 14.91 38.20
C ASP A 86 4.77 15.03 38.27
N GLY A 87 4.17 16.02 37.58
CA GLY A 87 2.71 16.16 37.46
C GLY A 87 2.07 15.13 36.53
N ALA A 88 2.79 14.69 35.48
CA ALA A 88 2.33 13.65 34.57
C ALA A 88 2.45 12.23 35.16
N GLN A 89 3.35 12.01 36.12
CA GLN A 89 3.56 10.71 36.76
C GLN A 89 2.41 10.22 37.66
N GLY A 90 1.42 11.08 37.96
CA GLY A 90 0.27 10.73 38.80
C GLY A 90 -1.09 10.82 38.11
N GLN A 91 -1.15 11.18 36.82
CA GLN A 91 -2.41 11.34 36.12
C GLN A 91 -2.75 10.03 35.41
N PRO A 92 -3.95 9.44 35.64
CA PRO A 92 -4.38 8.25 34.91
C PRO A 92 -4.24 8.53 33.42
N LEU A 93 -3.52 7.64 32.71
CA LEU A 93 -3.43 7.74 31.27
C LEU A 93 -4.87 7.79 30.72
N PRO A 94 -5.20 8.78 29.88
CA PRO A 94 -6.54 8.85 29.31
C PRO A 94 -6.81 7.53 28.58
N ARG A 95 -7.96 6.92 28.88
CA ARG A 95 -8.43 5.70 28.23
C ARG A 95 -8.35 5.88 26.71
N GLY A 96 -7.84 4.87 26.02
CA GLY A 96 -7.80 4.84 24.56
C GLY A 96 -6.40 4.89 23.97
N TYR A 97 -6.28 5.39 22.74
CA TYR A 97 -5.02 5.44 22.01
C TYR A 97 -4.11 6.58 22.48
N SER A 98 -2.83 6.26 22.70
CA SER A 98 -1.75 7.19 23.02
C SER A 98 -0.57 7.01 22.05
N PRO A 99 0.06 8.09 21.54
CA PRO A 99 -0.33 9.49 21.70
C PRO A 99 -1.62 9.83 20.93
N ALA A 100 -2.52 10.60 21.53
CA ALA A 100 -3.81 10.95 20.92
C ALA A 100 -3.67 11.75 19.60
N VAL A 101 -2.54 12.43 19.39
CA VAL A 101 -2.27 13.12 18.12
C VAL A 101 -1.97 12.12 16.99
N SER A 102 -1.30 11.01 17.32
CA SER A 102 -0.88 10.01 16.33
C SER A 102 -2.07 9.28 15.70
N VAL A 103 -3.19 9.12 16.41
CA VAL A 103 -4.41 8.45 15.88
C VAL A 103 -5.11 9.27 14.80
N GLN A 104 -4.89 10.59 14.76
CA GLN A 104 -5.51 11.47 13.76
C GLN A 104 -4.97 11.23 12.35
N ILE A 105 -3.69 10.83 12.25
CA ILE A 105 -3.03 10.53 10.97
C ILE A 105 -3.74 9.38 10.26
N PRO A 106 -3.85 8.16 10.83
CA PRO A 106 -4.55 7.07 10.17
C PRO A 106 -6.06 7.35 10.03
N ARG A 107 -6.68 8.10 10.94
CA ARG A 107 -8.11 8.46 10.85
C ARG A 107 -8.43 9.32 9.63
N ALA A 108 -7.48 10.13 9.15
CA ALA A 108 -7.67 10.96 7.97
C ALA A 108 -7.78 10.16 6.66
N HIS A 109 -7.47 8.86 6.69
CA HIS A 109 -7.49 7.99 5.52
C HIS A 109 -8.74 7.14 5.42
N CYS A 110 -9.10 6.75 4.19
CA CYS A 110 -10.16 5.78 3.95
C CYS A 110 -9.69 4.35 4.23
N TRP A 111 -10.51 3.60 4.96
CA TRP A 111 -10.26 2.22 5.36
C TRP A 111 -11.39 1.34 4.86
N ALA A 112 -11.07 0.17 4.31
CA ALA A 112 -12.07 -0.79 3.86
C ALA A 112 -11.74 -2.20 4.39
N PRO A 113 -12.76 -2.98 4.79
CA PRO A 113 -12.58 -4.39 5.15
C PRO A 113 -11.97 -5.18 3.98
N TYR A 114 -11.09 -6.13 4.29
CA TYR A 114 -10.39 -6.94 3.29
C TYR A 114 -11.34 -7.66 2.31
N ASP A 115 -12.39 -8.27 2.83
CA ASP A 115 -13.40 -9.00 2.06
C ASP A 115 -14.16 -8.09 1.10
N VAL A 116 -14.48 -6.87 1.53
CA VAL A 116 -15.11 -5.85 0.69
C VAL A 116 -14.17 -5.44 -0.45
N VAL A 117 -12.90 -5.18 -0.16
CA VAL A 117 -11.90 -4.84 -1.20
C VAL A 117 -11.74 -5.97 -2.20
N VAL A 118 -11.58 -7.21 -1.75
CA VAL A 118 -11.42 -8.37 -2.64
C VAL A 118 -12.69 -8.60 -3.47
N SER A 119 -13.87 -8.43 -2.88
CA SER A 119 -15.16 -8.53 -3.58
C SER A 119 -15.27 -7.46 -4.68
N ALA A 120 -14.92 -6.21 -4.36
CA ALA A 120 -14.92 -5.11 -5.32
C ALA A 120 -13.94 -5.36 -6.47
N LEU A 121 -12.68 -5.72 -6.18
CA LEU A 121 -11.68 -6.02 -7.20
C LEU A 121 -12.11 -7.18 -8.10
N ARG A 122 -12.72 -8.22 -7.53
CA ARG A 122 -13.30 -9.34 -8.29
C ARG A 122 -14.45 -8.84 -9.19
N SER A 123 -15.36 -8.03 -8.66
CA SER A 123 -16.45 -7.44 -9.45
C SER A 123 -15.90 -6.62 -10.63
N LEU A 124 -14.91 -5.76 -10.40
CA LEU A 124 -14.28 -4.93 -11.43
C LEU A 124 -13.61 -5.77 -12.52
N SER A 125 -12.99 -6.89 -12.17
CA SER A 125 -12.30 -7.77 -13.13
C SER A 125 -13.23 -8.43 -14.15
N GLY A 126 -14.52 -8.58 -13.84
CA GLY A 126 -15.51 -9.25 -14.69
C GLY A 126 -16.40 -8.31 -15.51
N ARG A 127 -16.14 -7.00 -15.50
CA ARG A 127 -17.04 -6.00 -16.11
C ARG A 127 -16.75 -5.83 -17.61
N ASN A 128 -17.81 -5.80 -18.42
CA ASN A 128 -17.71 -5.39 -19.82
C ASN A 128 -17.75 -3.86 -19.94
N LEU A 129 -16.59 -3.20 -19.85
CA LEU A 129 -16.54 -1.73 -19.83
C LEU A 129 -16.99 -1.05 -21.14
N LEU A 130 -17.23 -1.82 -22.21
CA LEU A 130 -17.82 -1.34 -23.46
C LEU A 130 -19.24 -0.81 -23.28
N GLU A 131 -19.95 -1.34 -22.30
CA GLU A 131 -21.31 -0.96 -21.99
C GLU A 131 -21.36 0.16 -20.95
N GLN A 132 -22.14 1.21 -21.25
CA GLN A 132 -22.41 2.28 -20.30
C GLN A 132 -22.92 1.80 -18.93
N PRO A 133 -23.88 0.84 -18.81
CA PRO A 133 -24.30 0.34 -17.50
C PRO A 133 -23.16 -0.33 -16.73
N SER A 134 -22.26 -1.04 -17.41
CA SER A 134 -21.10 -1.66 -16.79
C SER A 134 -20.08 -0.64 -16.28
N ARG A 135 -19.86 0.47 -17.01
CA ARG A 135 -19.03 1.59 -16.52
C ARG A 135 -19.64 2.28 -15.31
N ALA A 136 -20.94 2.57 -15.35
CA ALA A 136 -21.65 3.16 -14.23
C ALA A 136 -21.58 2.27 -12.98
N ALA A 137 -21.73 0.95 -13.14
CA ALA A 137 -21.60 0.00 -12.05
C ALA A 137 -20.16 -0.15 -11.55
N ALA A 138 -19.15 -0.05 -12.43
CA ALA A 138 -17.74 -0.01 -12.03
C ALA A 138 -17.44 1.25 -11.20
N ARG A 139 -17.98 2.40 -11.60
CA ARG A 139 -17.88 3.65 -10.84
C ARG A 139 -18.52 3.53 -9.47
N ALA A 140 -19.77 3.04 -9.40
CA ALA A 140 -20.46 2.82 -8.14
C ALA A 140 -19.71 1.83 -7.23
N THR A 141 -19.06 0.81 -7.81
CA THR A 141 -18.23 -0.14 -7.04
C THR A 141 -17.00 0.56 -6.45
N LEU A 142 -16.37 1.48 -7.19
CA LEU A 142 -15.23 2.25 -6.71
C LEU A 142 -15.65 3.29 -5.67
N ASP A 143 -16.76 3.98 -5.88
CA ASP A 143 -17.30 4.95 -4.92
C ASP A 143 -17.63 4.25 -3.59
N GLY A 144 -18.31 3.10 -3.65
CA GLY A 144 -18.66 2.30 -2.48
C GLY A 144 -17.46 1.82 -1.66
N LEU A 145 -16.26 1.69 -2.25
CA LEU A 145 -15.05 1.38 -1.49
C LEU A 145 -14.66 2.51 -0.52
N PHE A 146 -14.97 3.77 -0.84
CA PHE A 146 -14.64 4.92 0.02
C PHE A 146 -15.73 5.22 1.04
N GLU A 147 -16.87 4.52 1.01
CA GLU A 147 -18.02 4.71 1.91
C GLU A 147 -17.91 3.90 3.21
N HIS A 148 -16.68 3.70 3.69
CA HIS A 148 -16.41 2.94 4.91
C HIS A 148 -15.81 3.83 5.98
N PRO A 149 -16.42 3.91 7.19
CA PRO A 149 -15.84 4.66 8.29
C PRO A 149 -14.53 4.01 8.75
N ALA A 150 -13.63 4.81 9.32
CA ALA A 150 -12.45 4.28 9.99
C ALA A 150 -12.89 3.31 11.11
N PRO A 151 -12.28 2.11 11.23
CA PRO A 151 -12.72 1.11 12.20
C PRO A 151 -12.23 1.40 13.63
N PHE A 152 -11.69 2.58 13.88
CA PHE A 152 -11.09 3.00 15.14
C PHE A 152 -11.28 4.51 15.34
N ASP A 153 -11.13 4.97 16.58
CA ASP A 153 -11.08 6.37 17.00
C ASP A 153 -10.17 6.48 18.23
N ALA A 154 -9.97 7.68 18.77
CA ALA A 154 -9.16 7.91 19.97
C ALA A 154 -9.63 7.07 21.17
N ASP A 155 -10.94 6.84 21.29
CA ASP A 155 -11.61 6.07 22.33
C ASP A 155 -12.18 4.72 21.83
N VAL A 156 -11.94 4.37 20.57
CA VAL A 156 -12.38 3.11 19.95
C VAL A 156 -11.18 2.36 19.39
N ARG A 157 -10.80 1.24 20.03
CA ARG A 157 -9.67 0.42 19.58
C ARG A 157 -9.97 -0.23 18.23
N PHE A 158 -8.93 -0.42 17.43
CA PHE A 158 -9.01 -1.21 16.20
C PHE A 158 -9.61 -2.61 16.50
N PRO A 159 -10.56 -3.09 15.68
CA PRO A 159 -11.31 -4.31 15.94
C PRO A 159 -10.41 -5.55 15.97
N GLU A 160 -10.73 -6.48 16.86
CA GLU A 160 -10.00 -7.75 17.00
C GLU A 160 -10.37 -8.71 15.87
N GLY A 161 -9.40 -9.44 15.34
CA GLY A 161 -9.63 -10.47 14.32
C GLY A 161 -10.10 -9.95 12.96
N ALA A 162 -10.22 -8.64 12.78
CA ALA A 162 -10.58 -8.02 11.53
C ALA A 162 -9.35 -7.48 10.80
N VAL A 163 -9.39 -7.53 9.47
CA VAL A 163 -8.29 -7.09 8.59
C VAL A 163 -8.81 -6.01 7.65
N TYR A 164 -8.10 -4.90 7.60
CA TYR A 164 -8.44 -3.76 6.75
C TYR A 164 -7.30 -3.40 5.81
N LEU A 165 -7.66 -2.69 4.73
CA LEU A 165 -6.72 -1.96 3.88
C LEU A 165 -6.99 -0.47 4.01
N SER A 166 -5.93 0.32 3.98
CA SER A 166 -6.06 1.74 3.64
C SER A 166 -6.10 1.90 2.13
N LEU A 167 -7.11 2.62 1.63
CA LEU A 167 -7.32 2.88 0.21
C LEU A 167 -6.49 4.06 -0.32
N GLU A 168 -5.79 4.75 0.57
CA GLU A 168 -5.05 5.97 0.24
C GLU A 168 -3.55 5.85 0.55
N LEU A 169 -3.20 5.09 1.59
CA LEU A 169 -1.81 4.91 2.00
C LEU A 169 -1.04 4.02 1.03
N PRO A 170 0.27 4.30 0.83
CA PRO A 170 1.14 3.40 0.12
C PRO A 170 1.31 2.07 0.88
N PRO A 171 1.49 0.95 0.16
CA PRO A 171 1.62 0.86 -1.30
C PRO A 171 0.29 0.67 -2.04
N PHE A 172 -0.84 0.49 -1.34
CA PHE A 172 -2.12 0.13 -1.96
C PHE A 172 -2.83 1.30 -2.64
N GLY A 173 -2.87 2.47 -2.01
CA GLY A 173 -3.59 3.64 -2.53
C GLY A 173 -3.21 4.08 -3.95
N PRO A 174 -1.92 4.05 -4.36
CA PRO A 174 -1.53 4.26 -5.76
C PRO A 174 -2.23 3.34 -6.76
N CYS A 175 -2.56 2.09 -6.38
CA CYS A 175 -3.27 1.17 -7.26
C CYS A 175 -4.77 1.48 -7.37
N VAL A 176 -5.44 1.82 -6.26
CA VAL A 176 -6.84 2.27 -6.28
C VAL A 176 -7.00 3.53 -7.14
N ARG A 177 -6.11 4.50 -6.95
CA ARG A 177 -6.07 5.72 -7.78
C ARG A 177 -5.84 5.40 -9.26
N ARG A 178 -4.99 4.41 -9.58
CA ARG A 178 -4.77 4.01 -10.96
C ARG A 178 -6.02 3.39 -11.59
N ILE A 179 -6.74 2.52 -10.87
CA ILE A 179 -8.00 1.95 -11.35
C ILE A 179 -9.00 3.08 -11.68
N ASN A 180 -9.16 4.05 -10.78
CA ASN A 180 -10.01 5.22 -10.99
C ASN A 180 -9.62 6.03 -12.23
N ASN A 181 -8.32 6.27 -12.42
CA ASN A 181 -7.82 7.01 -13.58
C ASN A 181 -8.06 6.28 -14.90
N GLU A 182 -7.85 4.97 -14.95
CA GLU A 182 -8.08 4.19 -16.17
C GLU A 182 -9.59 4.07 -16.47
N LEU A 183 -10.46 3.96 -15.45
CA LEU A 183 -11.92 4.01 -15.67
C LEU A 183 -12.35 5.34 -16.31
N ARG A 184 -11.84 6.48 -15.78
CA ARG A 184 -12.11 7.80 -16.36
C ARG A 184 -11.61 7.92 -17.80
N ARG A 185 -10.47 7.29 -18.13
CA ARG A 185 -9.96 7.25 -19.51
C ARG A 185 -10.88 6.44 -20.42
N VAL A 186 -11.34 5.27 -19.98
CA VAL A 186 -12.32 4.46 -20.73
C VAL A 186 -13.60 5.27 -21.01
N GLU A 187 -14.09 6.00 -20.00
CA GLU A 187 -15.27 6.86 -20.13
C GLU A 187 -15.04 8.04 -21.08
N ALA A 188 -13.87 8.68 -21.01
CA ALA A 188 -13.50 9.78 -21.90
C ALA A 188 -13.39 9.33 -23.36
N THR A 189 -12.82 8.15 -23.61
CA THR A 189 -12.69 7.59 -24.97
C THR A 189 -14.04 7.20 -25.56
N MET A 190 -14.98 6.69 -24.76
CA MET A 190 -16.30 6.28 -25.27
C MET A 190 -17.30 7.42 -25.41
N GLY A 191 -17.23 8.46 -24.57
CA GLY A 191 -18.22 9.54 -24.57
C GLY A 191 -19.66 8.99 -24.57
N ASN A 192 -20.56 9.63 -25.33
CA ASN A 192 -21.92 9.17 -25.62
C ASN A 192 -22.03 8.39 -26.95
N ARG A 193 -20.92 7.92 -27.53
CA ARG A 193 -20.97 7.35 -28.89
C ARG A 193 -21.63 5.96 -28.86
N PRO A 194 -22.58 5.69 -29.76
CA PRO A 194 -23.11 4.34 -29.92
C PRO A 194 -21.99 3.39 -30.36
N TYR A 195 -22.06 2.16 -29.85
CA TYR A 195 -21.14 1.06 -30.08
C TYR A 195 -21.07 0.70 -31.56
N MET A 196 -20.22 1.38 -32.35
CA MET A 196 -20.05 1.07 -33.76
C MET A 196 -18.62 0.94 -34.25
N PHE A 197 -17.60 1.31 -33.46
CA PHE A 197 -16.21 1.00 -33.77
C PHE A 197 -15.38 0.84 -32.49
N THR A 198 -14.67 -0.29 -32.36
CA THR A 198 -13.64 -0.47 -31.33
C THR A 198 -12.41 0.33 -31.76
N ASP A 199 -12.29 1.55 -31.24
CA ASP A 199 -11.07 2.36 -31.35
C ASP A 199 -9.91 1.66 -30.61
N GLU A 200 -8.71 1.59 -31.19
CA GLU A 200 -7.51 1.05 -30.55
C GLU A 200 -7.24 1.72 -29.19
N ASN A 201 -7.55 3.01 -29.07
CA ASN A 201 -7.44 3.76 -27.83
C ASN A 201 -8.38 3.22 -26.74
N MET A 202 -9.56 2.74 -27.13
CA MET A 202 -10.54 2.18 -26.20
C MET A 202 -10.10 0.80 -25.72
N VAL A 203 -9.65 -0.07 -26.63
CA VAL A 203 -9.11 -1.39 -26.27
C VAL A 203 -7.94 -1.23 -25.31
N THR A 204 -7.02 -0.29 -25.63
CA THR A 204 -5.88 0.03 -24.78
C THR A 204 -6.31 0.51 -23.39
N ALA A 205 -7.31 1.40 -23.29
CA ALA A 205 -7.81 1.88 -22.01
C ALA A 205 -8.44 0.75 -21.17
N CYS A 206 -9.22 -0.14 -21.78
CA CYS A 206 -9.80 -1.31 -21.11
C CYS A 206 -8.72 -2.27 -20.59
N VAL A 207 -7.69 -2.54 -21.40
CA VAL A 207 -6.55 -3.37 -20.99
C VAL A 207 -5.81 -2.73 -19.81
N LYS A 208 -5.54 -1.41 -19.87
CA LYS A 208 -4.87 -0.68 -18.79
C LYS A 208 -5.68 -0.69 -17.49
N PHE A 209 -7.01 -0.61 -17.60
CA PHE A 209 -7.90 -0.77 -16.45
C PHE A 209 -7.78 -2.17 -15.83
N LEU A 210 -7.87 -3.23 -16.63
CA LEU A 210 -7.76 -4.60 -16.13
C LEU A 210 -6.37 -4.90 -15.55
N GLU A 211 -5.30 -4.36 -16.16
CA GLU A 211 -3.94 -4.41 -15.59
C GLU A 211 -3.87 -3.73 -14.22
N ALA A 212 -4.52 -2.58 -14.06
CA ALA A 212 -4.58 -1.87 -12.78
C ALA A 212 -5.35 -2.67 -11.72
N VAL A 213 -6.49 -3.26 -12.07
CA VAL A 213 -7.27 -4.15 -11.19
C VAL A 213 -6.46 -5.38 -10.81
N GLY A 214 -5.79 -6.02 -11.77
CA GLY A 214 -4.94 -7.19 -11.54
C GLY A 214 -3.76 -6.89 -10.62
N ARG A 215 -3.12 -5.72 -10.78
CA ARG A 215 -2.05 -5.27 -9.87
C ARG A 215 -2.57 -5.02 -8.46
N ALA A 216 -3.71 -4.36 -8.31
CA ALA A 216 -4.33 -4.13 -7.00
C ALA A 216 -4.70 -5.46 -6.32
N ALA A 217 -5.30 -6.39 -7.06
CA ALA A 217 -5.62 -7.73 -6.57
C ALA A 217 -4.36 -8.47 -6.13
N GLY A 218 -3.31 -8.45 -6.96
CA GLY A 218 -2.01 -9.02 -6.64
C GLY A 218 -1.45 -8.48 -5.32
N MET A 219 -1.44 -7.16 -5.14
CA MET A 219 -0.97 -6.54 -3.89
C MET A 219 -1.86 -6.88 -2.68
N ALA A 220 -3.18 -6.92 -2.83
CA ALA A 220 -4.08 -7.30 -1.75
C ALA A 220 -3.87 -8.77 -1.32
N THR A 221 -3.50 -9.66 -2.25
CA THR A 221 -3.25 -11.08 -1.95
C THR A 221 -1.82 -11.40 -1.54
N SER A 222 -0.82 -10.68 -2.06
CA SER A 222 0.61 -10.90 -1.75
C SER A 222 1.05 -10.24 -0.45
N ALA A 223 0.20 -9.41 0.16
CA ALA A 223 0.48 -8.63 1.35
C ALA A 223 0.91 -9.45 2.58
N TRP A 224 0.58 -10.75 2.62
CA TRP A 224 1.01 -11.67 3.68
C TRP A 224 2.35 -12.37 3.37
N ALA A 225 2.79 -12.37 2.11
CA ALA A 225 3.88 -13.22 1.64
C ALA A 225 5.28 -12.61 1.82
N GLU A 226 5.39 -11.29 2.07
CA GLU A 226 6.67 -10.60 2.21
C GLU A 226 6.84 -10.00 3.61
N ALA A 227 7.02 -10.87 4.62
CA ALA A 227 7.40 -10.48 5.98
C ALA A 227 8.78 -9.76 6.05
N GLU A 228 9.56 -9.75 4.96
CA GLU A 228 10.89 -9.14 4.91
C GLU A 228 10.89 -7.62 4.65
N ASN A 229 9.75 -7.00 4.29
CA ASN A 229 9.70 -5.57 3.98
C ASN A 229 8.51 -4.85 4.67
N PRO A 230 8.69 -4.25 5.86
CA PRO A 230 7.63 -3.48 6.55
C PRO A 230 7.12 -2.27 5.76
N ASN A 231 7.86 -1.86 4.73
CA ASN A 231 7.45 -0.81 3.79
C ASN A 231 6.48 -1.28 2.70
N LYS A 232 6.22 -2.59 2.59
CA LYS A 232 5.26 -3.18 1.64
C LYS A 232 3.96 -3.64 2.31
N GLN A 233 3.80 -3.37 3.61
CA GLN A 233 2.60 -3.73 4.37
C GLN A 233 1.36 -3.07 3.74
N VAL A 234 0.42 -3.91 3.28
CA VAL A 234 -0.87 -3.47 2.71
C VAL A 234 -2.03 -3.75 3.68
N LEU A 235 -1.92 -4.82 4.46
CA LEU A 235 -2.96 -5.30 5.35
C LEU A 235 -2.67 -4.93 6.79
N TYR A 236 -3.71 -4.47 7.46
CA TYR A 236 -3.68 -4.01 8.83
C TYR A 236 -4.64 -4.86 9.66
N ASP A 237 -4.09 -5.69 10.54
CA ASP A 237 -4.77 -6.11 11.74
C ASP A 237 -4.48 -5.11 12.88
N ARG A 238 -5.06 -5.34 14.06
CA ARG A 238 -4.84 -4.49 15.23
C ARG A 238 -3.36 -4.31 15.57
N VAL A 239 -2.57 -5.37 15.57
CA VAL A 239 -1.17 -5.34 16.00
C VAL A 239 -0.34 -4.54 15.01
N VAL A 240 -0.50 -4.84 13.72
CA VAL A 240 0.18 -4.12 12.64
C VAL A 240 -0.22 -2.64 12.63
N PHE A 241 -1.50 -2.34 12.84
CA PHE A 241 -1.99 -0.96 12.93
C PHE A 241 -1.31 -0.21 14.08
N GLU A 242 -1.34 -0.77 15.27
CA GLU A 242 -0.76 -0.15 16.47
C GLU A 242 0.76 0.04 16.31
N GLU A 243 1.47 -0.96 15.79
CA GLU A 243 2.91 -0.87 15.51
C GLU A 243 3.22 0.20 14.45
N LYS A 244 2.50 0.20 13.32
CA LYS A 244 2.77 1.12 12.20
C LYS A 244 2.64 2.58 12.58
N PHE A 245 1.66 2.90 13.42
CA PHE A 245 1.36 4.27 13.83
C PHE A 245 1.93 4.62 15.22
N GLY A 246 2.68 3.71 15.84
CA GLY A 246 3.28 3.92 17.17
C GLY A 246 2.22 4.19 18.24
N LEU A 247 1.09 3.49 18.17
CA LEU A 247 -0.04 3.65 19.06
C LEU A 247 -0.02 2.60 20.16
N THR A 248 -0.26 3.03 21.39
CA THR A 248 -0.52 2.15 22.51
C THR A 248 -1.95 2.34 22.99
N TRP A 249 -2.63 1.24 23.29
CA TRP A 249 -3.98 1.27 23.85
C TRP A 249 -3.93 1.13 25.37
N THR A 250 -4.63 2.01 26.07
CA THR A 250 -4.79 1.94 27.53
C THR A 250 -6.24 1.57 27.88
N ASP A 251 -6.42 0.41 28.52
CA ASP A 251 -7.68 0.01 29.13
C ASP A 251 -7.94 0.79 30.42
N ALA A 252 -9.22 1.00 30.75
CA ALA A 252 -9.64 1.69 31.98
C ALA A 252 -9.63 0.78 33.20
#